data_AF-W1WQT3-F1
#
_entry.id   AF-W1WQT3-F1
#
_cell.length_a   1.000
_cell.length_b   1.000
_cell.length_c   1.000
_cell.angle_alpha   90.00
_cell.angle_beta   90.00
_cell.angle_gamma   90.00
#
_symmetry.space_group_name_H-M   'P 1'
#
loop_
_entity.id
_entity.type
_entity.pdbx_description
1 polymer ?
#
loop_
_entity_poly.entity_id
_entity_poly.type
_entity_poly.pdbx_seq_one_letter_code
_entity_poly.pdbx_strand_id
1 'polypeptide(L)'
;PPRRGKRKPEYLQWLASLARAQSDADALSVHLERGAVNLADFAWARQLNGEGMRELLQQPGYIQAGYSLLNAPVAARWQRKILDTLATYHEQHRDEPGPGRERLRRMALPMEDEALVLLLIEKMRESGDILSHHGWLHLPDHKAGFSEEQQAIWQKAEPLFGDEPWWVRDLAKETGTDEQAMRLTLRQAAQQGIITAIVKDRYYRNDRIVEFANMIRDLDQECGSTCAADFRDRLGVGRKLAIQILEYFDRIGFTRRRGNDHLLRDALLFPEK
;
A
#
# COMPACT_ATOMS: atom_id res chain seq x y z
N PRO A 1 6.58 29.95 -6.10
CA PRO A 1 7.57 29.52 -7.12
C PRO A 1 8.52 28.44 -6.55
N PRO A 2 8.99 27.46 -7.34
CA PRO A 2 9.78 26.35 -6.82
C PRO A 2 11.16 26.81 -6.34
N ARG A 3 11.71 26.14 -5.30
CA ARG A 3 13.06 26.40 -4.77
C ARG A 3 14.17 26.10 -5.80
N ARG A 4 13.97 25.14 -6.69
CA ARG A 4 14.92 24.74 -7.75
C ARG A 4 14.21 24.69 -9.11
N GLY A 5 14.96 24.87 -10.21
CA GLY A 5 14.44 24.69 -11.57
C GLY A 5 13.75 25.91 -12.20
N LYS A 6 13.89 27.11 -11.62
CA LYS A 6 13.27 28.35 -12.13
C LYS A 6 13.68 28.76 -13.55
N ARG A 7 14.79 28.22 -14.07
CA ARG A 7 15.29 28.47 -15.44
C ARG A 7 15.07 27.29 -16.38
N LYS A 8 14.46 26.19 -15.92
CA LYS A 8 14.17 25.05 -16.79
C LYS A 8 13.10 25.45 -17.82
N PRO A 9 13.20 24.99 -19.08
CA PRO A 9 12.27 25.35 -20.14
C PRO A 9 10.82 25.03 -19.77
N GLU A 10 10.58 23.89 -19.13
CA GLU A 10 9.26 23.47 -18.63
C GLU A 10 8.64 24.50 -17.67
N TYR A 11 9.42 25.07 -16.75
CA TYR A 11 8.90 26.06 -15.80
C TYR A 11 8.59 27.39 -16.49
N LEU A 12 9.40 27.79 -17.46
CA LEU A 12 9.18 29.01 -18.23
C LEU A 12 7.96 28.89 -19.16
N GLN A 13 7.78 27.73 -19.81
CA GLN A 13 6.59 27.43 -20.61
C GLN A 13 5.32 27.43 -19.75
N TRP A 14 5.38 26.82 -18.57
CA TRP A 14 4.27 26.85 -17.62
C TRP A 14 3.94 28.28 -17.17
N LEU A 15 4.94 29.11 -16.83
CA LEU A 15 4.72 30.52 -16.50
C LEU A 15 4.12 31.31 -17.67
N ALA A 16 4.58 31.06 -18.90
CA ALA A 16 4.02 31.70 -20.09
C ALA A 16 2.56 31.29 -20.34
N SER A 17 2.21 30.02 -20.09
CA SER A 17 0.82 29.54 -20.15
C SER A 17 -0.04 30.22 -19.08
N LEU A 18 0.46 30.30 -17.84
CA LEU A 18 -0.24 30.96 -16.74
C LEU A 18 -0.47 32.46 -17.00
N ALA A 19 0.50 33.14 -17.61
CA ALA A 19 0.38 34.56 -17.99
C ALA A 19 -0.63 34.79 -19.12
N ARG A 20 -0.98 33.75 -19.89
CA ARG A 20 -1.98 33.81 -20.97
C ARG A 20 -3.39 33.45 -20.50
N ALA A 21 -3.54 32.91 -19.29
CA ALA A 21 -4.84 32.57 -18.72
C ALA A 21 -5.72 33.82 -18.58
N GLN A 22 -6.95 33.77 -19.11
CA GLN A 22 -7.87 34.90 -19.12
C GLN A 22 -8.89 34.81 -17.98
N SER A 23 -9.14 33.61 -17.48
CA SER A 23 -10.04 33.33 -16.36
C SER A 23 -9.37 32.51 -15.26
N ASP A 24 -10.00 32.45 -14.10
CA ASP A 24 -9.54 31.57 -13.01
C ASP A 24 -9.69 30.08 -13.37
N ALA A 25 -10.65 29.73 -14.24
CA ALA A 25 -10.77 28.39 -14.80
C ALA A 25 -9.58 28.03 -15.70
N ASP A 26 -9.14 28.93 -16.58
CA ASP A 26 -7.95 28.71 -17.42
C ASP A 26 -6.71 28.53 -16.55
N ALA A 27 -6.56 29.38 -15.53
CA ALA A 27 -5.46 29.27 -14.59
C ALA A 27 -5.49 27.94 -13.84
N LEU A 28 -6.67 27.52 -13.36
CA LEU A 28 -6.85 26.23 -12.69
C LEU A 28 -6.44 25.08 -13.60
N SER A 29 -6.84 25.09 -14.87
CA SER A 29 -6.44 24.10 -15.87
C SER A 29 -4.91 24.04 -16.04
N VAL A 30 -4.24 25.19 -16.19
CA VAL A 30 -2.77 25.28 -16.30
C VAL A 30 -2.07 24.76 -15.04
N HIS A 31 -2.65 24.97 -13.86
CA HIS A 31 -2.14 24.40 -12.62
C HIS A 31 -2.33 22.87 -12.58
N LEU A 32 -3.50 22.37 -13.01
CA LEU A 32 -3.84 20.96 -13.02
C LEU A 32 -3.04 20.15 -14.05
N GLU A 33 -2.66 20.74 -15.19
CA GLU A 33 -1.74 20.11 -16.16
C GLU A 33 -0.36 19.82 -15.55
N ARG A 34 0.05 20.65 -14.58
CA ARG A 34 1.33 20.49 -13.90
C ARG A 34 1.28 19.46 -12.77
N GLY A 35 0.15 19.32 -12.09
CA GLY A 35 -0.02 18.39 -10.97
C GLY A 35 -1.26 18.68 -10.14
N ALA A 36 -1.35 18.07 -8.96
CA ALA A 36 -2.44 18.36 -8.03
C ALA A 36 -2.42 19.82 -7.57
N VAL A 37 -3.62 20.39 -7.41
CA VAL A 37 -3.82 21.78 -6.98
C VAL A 37 -4.42 21.80 -5.60
N ASN A 38 -3.70 22.36 -4.63
CA ASN A 38 -4.25 22.63 -3.32
C ASN A 38 -5.27 23.78 -3.42
N LEU A 39 -6.50 23.51 -3.01
CA LEU A 39 -7.62 24.45 -3.12
C LEU A 39 -7.45 25.68 -2.23
N ALA A 40 -6.80 25.57 -1.07
CA ALA A 40 -6.55 26.70 -0.19
C ALA A 40 -5.53 27.68 -0.79
N ASP A 41 -4.43 27.14 -1.33
CA ASP A 41 -3.41 27.95 -2.01
C ASP A 41 -3.99 28.62 -3.27
N PHE A 42 -4.82 27.90 -4.02
CA PHE A 42 -5.45 28.44 -5.23
C PHE A 42 -6.50 29.50 -4.90
N ALA A 43 -7.36 29.26 -3.91
CA ALA A 43 -8.34 30.23 -3.41
C ALA A 43 -7.64 31.53 -2.97
N TRP A 44 -6.55 31.40 -2.22
CA TRP A 44 -5.75 32.54 -1.78
C TRP A 44 -5.14 33.30 -2.96
N ALA A 45 -4.53 32.60 -3.91
CA ALA A 45 -3.90 33.24 -5.07
C ALA A 45 -4.90 34.00 -5.96
N ARG A 46 -6.14 33.51 -6.05
CA ARG A 46 -7.21 34.10 -6.86
C ARG A 46 -8.22 34.94 -6.08
N GLN A 47 -8.04 35.06 -4.76
CA GLN A 47 -8.96 35.75 -3.85
C GLN A 47 -10.42 35.29 -3.99
N LEU A 48 -10.59 33.97 -4.19
CA LEU A 48 -11.92 33.38 -4.39
C LEU A 48 -12.64 33.21 -3.07
N ASN A 49 -13.91 33.62 -3.04
CA ASN A 49 -14.82 33.29 -1.96
C ASN A 49 -15.36 31.85 -2.13
N GLY A 50 -16.15 31.38 -1.17
CA GLY A 50 -16.70 30.03 -1.20
C GLY A 50 -17.64 29.75 -2.39
N GLU A 51 -18.28 30.76 -2.96
CA GLU A 51 -19.14 30.63 -4.14
C GLU A 51 -18.31 30.46 -5.41
N GLY A 52 -17.34 31.35 -5.66
CA GLY A 52 -16.45 31.27 -6.82
C GLY A 52 -15.64 29.97 -6.84
N MET A 53 -15.26 29.44 -5.68
CA MET A 53 -14.62 28.12 -5.61
C MET A 53 -15.58 27.00 -6.03
N ARG A 54 -16.85 27.03 -5.60
CA ARG A 54 -17.84 26.01 -5.98
C ARG A 54 -18.12 26.01 -7.47
N GLU A 55 -18.19 27.17 -8.11
CA GLU A 55 -18.39 27.27 -9.56
C GLU A 55 -17.28 26.60 -10.35
N LEU A 56 -16.02 26.77 -9.94
CA LEU A 56 -14.88 26.09 -10.56
C LEU A 56 -14.93 24.58 -10.35
N LEU A 57 -15.35 24.13 -9.17
CA LEU A 57 -15.45 22.71 -8.84
C LEU A 57 -16.62 21.98 -9.53
N GLN A 58 -17.65 22.71 -10.00
CA GLN A 58 -18.77 22.12 -10.74
C GLN A 58 -18.41 21.72 -12.17
N GLN A 59 -17.24 22.11 -12.67
CA GLN A 59 -16.80 21.69 -14.01
C GLN A 59 -16.52 20.17 -14.04
N PRO A 60 -16.94 19.47 -15.11
CA PRO A 60 -16.75 18.04 -15.22
C PRO A 60 -15.28 17.67 -15.40
N GLY A 61 -14.90 16.47 -14.97
CA GLY A 61 -13.56 15.91 -15.21
C GLY A 61 -12.52 16.22 -14.13
N TYR A 62 -12.94 16.81 -13.01
CA TYR A 62 -12.10 16.97 -11.83
C TYR A 62 -12.32 15.87 -10.79
N ILE A 63 -11.24 15.45 -10.16
CA ILE A 63 -11.20 14.55 -9.02
C ILE A 63 -10.81 15.39 -7.81
N GLN A 64 -11.71 15.50 -6.85
CA GLN A 64 -11.48 16.21 -5.60
C GLN A 64 -11.34 15.22 -4.45
N ALA A 65 -10.27 15.37 -3.66
CA ALA A 65 -10.09 14.61 -2.43
C ALA A 65 -9.27 15.43 -1.43
N GLY A 66 -9.69 15.42 -0.16
CA GLY A 66 -9.06 16.23 0.88
C GLY A 66 -9.04 17.72 0.48
N TYR A 67 -7.84 18.30 0.42
CA TYR A 67 -7.62 19.70 0.06
C TYR A 67 -7.18 19.91 -1.39
N SER A 68 -7.15 18.84 -2.20
CA SER A 68 -6.50 18.85 -3.51
C SER A 68 -7.46 18.48 -4.64
N LEU A 69 -7.22 19.09 -5.80
CA LEU A 69 -7.92 18.83 -7.05
C LEU A 69 -6.96 18.26 -8.09
N LEU A 70 -7.46 17.33 -8.91
CA LEU A 70 -6.73 16.71 -10.01
C LEU A 70 -7.61 16.65 -11.26
N ASN A 71 -7.03 16.85 -12.44
CA ASN A 71 -7.75 16.64 -13.70
C ASN A 71 -7.68 15.18 -14.15
N ALA A 72 -8.64 14.76 -14.98
CA ALA A 72 -8.69 13.39 -15.50
C ALA A 72 -7.41 12.95 -16.28
N PRO A 73 -6.79 13.77 -17.14
CA PRO A 73 -5.57 13.36 -17.85
C PRO A 73 -4.37 13.10 -16.92
N VAL A 74 -4.16 13.94 -15.91
CA VAL A 74 -3.08 13.73 -14.93
C VAL A 74 -3.43 12.58 -14.00
N ALA A 75 -4.70 12.40 -13.63
CA ALA A 75 -5.17 11.21 -12.93
C ALA A 75 -4.83 9.93 -13.70
N ALA A 76 -5.12 9.85 -14.99
CA ALA A 76 -4.78 8.70 -15.82
C ALA A 76 -3.26 8.46 -15.91
N ARG A 77 -2.45 9.54 -15.98
CA ARG A 77 -0.99 9.44 -15.92
C ARG A 77 -0.51 8.87 -14.58
N TRP A 78 -1.13 9.28 -13.47
CA TRP A 78 -0.83 8.77 -12.15
C TRP A 78 -1.25 7.31 -11.99
N GLN A 79 -2.43 6.93 -12.49
CA GLN A 79 -2.89 5.54 -12.52
C GLN A 79 -1.89 4.64 -13.26
N ARG A 80 -1.44 5.06 -14.45
CA ARG A 80 -0.41 4.31 -15.20
C ARG A 80 0.89 4.16 -14.39
N LYS A 81 1.35 5.24 -13.77
CA LYS A 81 2.54 5.18 -12.89
C LYS A 81 2.35 4.22 -11.72
N ILE A 82 1.16 4.19 -11.12
CA ILE A 82 0.81 3.25 -10.03
C ILE A 82 0.86 1.81 -10.55
N LEU A 83 0.27 1.52 -11.71
CA LEU A 83 0.31 0.19 -12.32
C LEU A 83 1.74 -0.26 -12.64
N ASP A 84 2.55 0.60 -13.25
CA ASP A 84 3.96 0.29 -13.58
C ASP A 84 4.78 0.03 -12.30
N THR A 85 4.52 0.81 -11.24
CA THR A 85 5.15 0.65 -9.93
C THR A 85 4.73 -0.66 -9.27
N LEU A 86 3.44 -1.02 -9.38
CA LEU A 86 2.89 -2.27 -8.86
C LEU A 86 3.47 -3.49 -9.62
N ALA A 87 3.57 -3.41 -10.94
CA ALA A 87 4.21 -4.44 -11.76
C ALA A 87 5.68 -4.65 -11.35
N THR A 88 6.43 -3.56 -11.20
CA THR A 88 7.83 -3.60 -10.74
C THR A 88 7.94 -4.26 -9.35
N TYR A 89 6.99 -3.99 -8.45
CA TYR A 89 6.96 -4.62 -7.13
C TYR A 89 6.77 -6.13 -7.22
N HIS A 90 5.79 -6.60 -8.01
CA HIS A 90 5.52 -8.02 -8.19
C HIS A 90 6.71 -8.76 -8.84
N GLU A 91 7.47 -8.09 -9.72
CA GLU A 91 8.70 -8.66 -10.28
C GLU A 91 9.80 -8.84 -9.22
N GLN A 92 9.94 -7.88 -8.31
CA GLN A 92 10.95 -7.88 -7.24
C GLN A 92 10.58 -8.83 -6.08
N HIS A 93 9.30 -8.91 -5.75
CA HIS A 93 8.75 -9.63 -4.61
C HIS A 93 7.77 -10.70 -5.07
N ARG A 94 8.24 -11.63 -5.91
CA ARG A 94 7.38 -12.66 -6.50
C ARG A 94 6.65 -13.48 -5.45
N ASP A 95 7.21 -13.68 -4.26
CA ASP A 95 6.65 -14.48 -3.17
C ASP A 95 5.70 -13.71 -2.24
N GLU A 96 5.47 -12.42 -2.47
CA GLU A 96 4.50 -11.62 -1.72
C GLU A 96 3.19 -11.45 -2.53
N PRO A 97 2.02 -11.50 -1.88
CA PRO A 97 0.72 -11.33 -2.56
C PRO A 97 0.57 -9.97 -3.24
N GLY A 98 1.28 -8.95 -2.73
CA GLY A 98 1.28 -7.60 -3.26
C GLY A 98 1.63 -6.59 -2.15
N PRO A 99 1.71 -5.29 -2.46
CA PRO A 99 1.87 -4.26 -1.44
C PRO A 99 0.53 -3.90 -0.77
N GLY A 100 0.61 -3.44 0.47
CA GLY A 100 -0.51 -2.76 1.12
C GLY A 100 -0.82 -1.39 0.49
N ARG A 101 -1.99 -0.83 0.80
CA ARG A 101 -2.48 0.41 0.18
C ARG A 101 -1.58 1.62 0.44
N GLU A 102 -1.20 1.87 1.71
CA GLU A 102 -0.33 3.01 2.03
C GLU A 102 1.11 2.79 1.56
N ARG A 103 1.53 1.52 1.42
CA ARG A 103 2.82 1.19 0.82
C ARG A 103 2.83 1.55 -0.66
N LEU A 104 1.81 1.17 -1.41
CA LEU A 104 1.70 1.48 -2.83
C LEU A 104 1.72 3.00 -3.08
N ARG A 105 1.00 3.78 -2.26
CA ARG A 105 1.07 5.24 -2.28
C ARG A 105 2.51 5.74 -2.14
N ARG A 106 3.22 5.31 -1.09
CA ARG A 106 4.60 5.75 -0.81
C ARG A 106 5.57 5.39 -1.93
N MET A 107 5.35 4.27 -2.61
CA MET A 107 6.18 3.84 -3.73
C MET A 107 5.91 4.66 -4.99
N ALA A 108 4.63 4.90 -5.32
CA ALA A 108 4.25 5.54 -6.57
C ALA A 108 4.34 7.08 -6.50
N LEU A 109 3.76 7.68 -5.46
CA LEU A 109 3.50 9.12 -5.36
C LEU A 109 3.67 9.64 -3.92
N PRO A 110 4.89 9.56 -3.33
CA PRO A 110 5.12 9.92 -1.93
C PRO A 110 4.98 11.42 -1.61
N MET A 111 5.07 12.28 -2.62
CA MET A 111 5.00 13.74 -2.44
C MET A 111 3.58 14.29 -2.59
N GLU A 112 2.64 13.47 -3.04
CA GLU A 112 1.28 13.89 -3.35
C GLU A 112 0.35 13.74 -2.14
N ASP A 113 -0.77 14.46 -2.20
CA ASP A 113 -1.83 14.41 -1.19
C ASP A 113 -2.35 12.97 -1.02
N GLU A 114 -2.41 12.53 0.24
CA GLU A 114 -2.83 11.18 0.60
C GLU A 114 -4.25 10.87 0.15
N ALA A 115 -5.19 11.79 0.42
CA ALA A 115 -6.59 11.57 0.10
C ALA A 115 -6.79 11.39 -1.40
N LEU A 116 -6.03 12.14 -2.21
CA LEU A 116 -6.11 12.10 -3.66
C LEU A 116 -5.53 10.81 -4.24
N VAL A 117 -4.36 10.38 -3.77
CA VAL A 117 -3.74 9.13 -4.25
C VAL A 117 -4.57 7.92 -3.81
N LEU A 118 -5.05 7.89 -2.56
CA LEU A 118 -5.88 6.79 -2.07
C LEU A 118 -7.22 6.72 -2.81
N LEU A 119 -7.89 7.86 -3.06
CA LEU A 119 -9.11 7.89 -3.87
C LEU A 119 -8.83 7.36 -5.30
N LEU A 120 -7.68 7.70 -5.88
CA LEU A 120 -7.31 7.22 -7.20
C LEU A 120 -7.10 5.70 -7.22
N ILE A 121 -6.47 5.14 -6.18
CA ILE A 121 -6.33 3.68 -6.01
C ILE A 121 -7.70 3.01 -5.87
N GLU A 122 -8.63 3.60 -5.11
CA GLU A 122 -10.00 3.06 -5.00
C GLU A 122 -10.72 3.08 -6.36
N LYS A 123 -10.58 4.15 -7.15
CA LYS A 123 -11.12 4.18 -8.53
C LYS A 123 -10.53 3.09 -9.43
N MET A 124 -9.24 2.77 -9.27
CA MET A 124 -8.58 1.68 -10.00
C MET A 124 -9.06 0.29 -9.53
N ARG A 125 -9.49 0.19 -8.26
CA ARG A 125 -10.11 -1.01 -7.71
C ARG A 125 -11.53 -1.20 -8.25
N GLU A 126 -12.29 -0.10 -8.35
CA GLU A 126 -13.63 -0.08 -8.96
C GLU A 126 -13.60 -0.41 -10.46
N SER A 127 -12.58 0.05 -11.20
CA SER A 127 -12.42 -0.30 -12.62
C SER A 127 -11.95 -1.74 -12.85
N GLY A 128 -11.40 -2.40 -11.82
CA GLY A 128 -10.84 -3.75 -11.91
C GLY A 128 -9.40 -3.80 -12.43
N ASP A 129 -8.73 -2.65 -12.57
CA ASP A 129 -7.30 -2.58 -12.95
C ASP A 129 -6.39 -3.09 -11.81
N ILE A 130 -6.85 -2.96 -10.56
CA ILE A 130 -6.20 -3.50 -9.36
C ILE A 130 -7.24 -4.33 -8.60
N LEU A 131 -6.86 -5.54 -8.21
CA LEU A 131 -7.67 -6.37 -7.32
C LEU A 131 -7.11 -6.32 -5.90
N SER A 132 -7.95 -6.65 -4.93
CA SER A 132 -7.53 -6.78 -3.55
C SER A 132 -8.01 -8.06 -2.91
N HIS A 133 -7.10 -8.73 -2.20
CA HIS A 133 -7.40 -9.91 -1.39
C HIS A 133 -6.79 -9.73 0.01
N HIS A 134 -7.61 -9.82 1.07
CA HIS A 134 -7.18 -9.61 2.46
C HIS A 134 -6.38 -8.31 2.72
N GLY A 135 -6.69 -7.23 2.01
CA GLY A 135 -6.02 -5.93 2.13
C GLY A 135 -4.71 -5.79 1.32
N TRP A 136 -4.30 -6.84 0.62
CA TRP A 136 -3.20 -6.80 -0.34
C TRP A 136 -3.70 -6.35 -1.70
N LEU A 137 -2.99 -5.45 -2.36
CA LEU A 137 -3.30 -4.99 -3.71
C LEU A 137 -2.46 -5.74 -4.73
N HIS A 138 -3.06 -6.21 -5.82
CA HIS A 138 -2.32 -6.91 -6.86
C HIS A 138 -2.94 -6.70 -8.25
N LEU A 139 -2.15 -6.94 -9.29
CA LEU A 139 -2.67 -6.94 -10.67
C LEU A 139 -3.60 -8.14 -10.91
N PRO A 140 -4.62 -8.03 -11.79
CA PRO A 140 -5.54 -9.12 -12.10
C PRO A 140 -4.85 -10.40 -12.60
N ASP A 141 -3.76 -10.24 -13.35
CA ASP A 141 -2.96 -11.35 -13.89
C ASP A 141 -2.00 -11.96 -12.86
N HIS A 142 -1.87 -11.33 -11.69
CA HIS A 142 -1.14 -11.89 -10.56
C HIS A 142 -2.02 -12.94 -9.85
N LYS A 143 -2.45 -13.96 -10.60
CA LYS A 143 -3.14 -15.13 -10.07
C LYS A 143 -2.10 -16.18 -9.69
N ALA A 144 -1.86 -16.30 -8.39
CA ALA A 144 -1.16 -17.44 -7.83
C ALA A 144 -2.14 -18.63 -7.77
N GLY A 145 -2.45 -19.26 -8.90
CA GLY A 145 -3.15 -20.56 -8.86
C GLY A 145 -2.18 -21.66 -8.48
N PHE A 146 -2.60 -22.65 -7.69
CA PHE A 146 -1.80 -23.86 -7.51
C PHE A 146 -1.79 -24.69 -8.79
N SER A 147 -0.67 -25.33 -9.12
CA SER A 147 -0.69 -26.51 -9.97
C SER A 147 -1.35 -27.69 -9.23
N GLU A 148 -1.82 -28.71 -9.96
CA GLU A 148 -2.41 -29.90 -9.33
C GLU A 148 -1.45 -30.57 -8.32
N GLU A 149 -0.14 -30.60 -8.65
CA GLU A 149 0.91 -31.10 -7.76
C GLU A 149 1.05 -30.26 -6.49
N GLN A 150 1.04 -28.93 -6.63
CA GLN A 150 1.11 -28.02 -5.48
C GLN A 150 -0.17 -28.10 -4.64
N GLN A 151 -1.33 -28.26 -5.26
CA GLN A 151 -2.60 -28.40 -4.56
C GLN A 151 -2.63 -29.67 -3.72
N ALA A 152 -2.08 -30.80 -4.23
CA ALA A 152 -1.96 -32.03 -3.46
C ALA A 152 -1.01 -31.90 -2.26
N ILE A 153 0.08 -31.13 -2.39
CA ILE A 153 0.97 -30.81 -1.26
C ILE A 153 0.26 -29.90 -0.26
N TRP A 154 -0.42 -28.86 -0.76
CA TRP A 154 -1.14 -27.90 0.07
C TRP A 154 -2.24 -28.56 0.90
N GLN A 155 -3.04 -29.45 0.31
CA GLN A 155 -4.09 -30.19 1.02
C GLN A 155 -3.57 -31.02 2.21
N LYS A 156 -2.32 -31.49 2.16
CA LYS A 156 -1.67 -32.18 3.28
C LYS A 156 -1.13 -31.22 4.33
N ALA A 157 -0.61 -30.06 3.91
CA ALA A 157 0.03 -29.09 4.78
C ALA A 157 -0.96 -28.15 5.48
N GLU A 158 -2.06 -27.79 4.82
CA GLU A 158 -3.11 -26.90 5.32
C GLU A 158 -3.62 -27.27 6.73
N PRO A 159 -4.02 -28.52 7.03
CA PRO A 159 -4.50 -28.88 8.36
C PRO A 159 -3.42 -28.83 9.45
N LEU A 160 -2.13 -28.82 9.09
CA LEU A 160 -1.03 -28.67 10.05
C LEU A 160 -0.88 -27.22 10.51
N PHE A 161 -1.34 -26.24 9.72
CA PHE A 161 -1.35 -24.82 10.09
C PHE A 161 -2.47 -24.52 11.11
N GLY A 162 -2.19 -24.89 12.36
CA GLY A 162 -2.94 -24.45 13.53
C GLY A 162 -2.52 -23.05 13.99
N ASP A 163 -2.33 -22.92 15.30
CA ASP A 163 -2.01 -21.66 15.96
C ASP A 163 -0.51 -21.30 15.94
N GLU A 164 0.34 -22.30 15.74
CA GLU A 164 1.80 -22.18 15.76
C GLU A 164 2.39 -22.05 14.35
N PRO A 165 3.54 -21.35 14.21
CA PRO A 165 4.21 -21.23 12.93
C PRO A 165 4.97 -22.51 12.60
N TRP A 166 5.08 -22.77 11.30
CA TRP A 166 5.87 -23.88 10.81
C TRP A 166 7.07 -23.42 10.00
N TRP A 167 8.18 -24.15 10.15
CA TRP A 167 9.29 -24.06 9.22
C TRP A 167 9.04 -24.95 8.00
N VAL A 168 9.47 -24.48 6.83
CA VAL A 168 9.41 -25.26 5.58
C VAL A 168 10.01 -26.65 5.75
N ARG A 169 11.16 -26.75 6.44
CA ARG A 169 11.90 -28.01 6.62
C ARG A 169 11.13 -29.02 7.47
N ASP A 170 10.38 -28.54 8.46
CA ASP A 170 9.63 -29.39 9.37
C ASP A 170 8.34 -29.85 8.71
N LEU A 171 7.64 -28.96 7.99
CA LEU A 171 6.50 -29.36 7.14
C LEU A 171 6.90 -30.38 6.09
N ALA A 172 8.02 -30.16 5.40
CA ALA A 172 8.49 -31.08 4.37
C ALA A 172 8.73 -32.49 4.91
N LYS A 173 9.25 -32.60 6.15
CA LYS A 173 9.42 -33.88 6.85
C LYS A 173 8.08 -34.50 7.25
N GLU A 174 7.19 -33.70 7.83
CA GLU A 174 5.88 -34.17 8.32
C GLU A 174 5.01 -34.70 7.19
N THR A 175 5.02 -34.03 6.03
CA THR A 175 4.23 -34.41 4.86
C THR A 175 4.96 -35.37 3.91
N GLY A 176 6.22 -35.72 4.19
CA GLY A 176 7.04 -36.60 3.36
C GLY A 176 7.29 -36.07 1.94
N THR A 177 7.50 -34.76 1.80
CA THR A 177 7.69 -34.08 0.50
C THR A 177 9.10 -33.53 0.38
N ASP A 178 9.58 -33.35 -0.85
CA ASP A 178 10.83 -32.63 -1.09
C ASP A 178 10.78 -31.19 -0.54
N GLU A 179 11.88 -30.74 0.07
CA GLU A 179 11.97 -29.44 0.75
C GLU A 179 11.78 -28.27 -0.24
N GLN A 180 12.30 -28.39 -1.46
CA GLN A 180 12.17 -27.36 -2.47
C GLN A 180 10.76 -27.31 -3.04
N ALA A 181 10.13 -28.47 -3.29
CA ALA A 181 8.73 -28.55 -3.70
C ALA A 181 7.78 -27.95 -2.64
N MET A 182 8.00 -28.26 -1.36
CA MET A 182 7.25 -27.67 -0.25
C MET A 182 7.45 -26.15 -0.21
N ARG A 183 8.69 -25.66 -0.31
CA ARG A 183 8.98 -24.22 -0.33
C ARG A 183 8.22 -23.48 -1.44
N LEU A 184 8.21 -24.04 -2.65
CA LEU A 184 7.51 -23.45 -3.79
C LEU A 184 5.99 -23.43 -3.56
N THR A 185 5.44 -24.52 -3.04
CA THR A 185 4.00 -24.63 -2.69
C THR A 185 3.61 -23.60 -1.63
N LEU A 186 4.37 -23.48 -0.54
CA LEU A 186 4.08 -22.51 0.53
C LEU A 186 4.24 -21.07 0.05
N ARG A 187 5.17 -20.78 -0.88
CA ARG A 187 5.24 -19.46 -1.52
C ARG A 187 4.00 -19.15 -2.34
N GLN A 188 3.49 -20.11 -3.11
CA GLN A 188 2.23 -19.94 -3.84
C GLN A 188 1.05 -19.73 -2.88
N ALA A 189 0.98 -20.50 -1.79
CA ALA A 189 -0.03 -20.32 -0.74
C ALA A 189 0.06 -18.92 -0.09
N ALA A 190 1.27 -18.39 0.05
CA ALA A 190 1.51 -17.05 0.57
C ALA A 190 1.08 -15.95 -0.41
N GLN A 191 1.33 -16.14 -1.72
CA GLN A 191 0.85 -15.23 -2.76
C GLN A 191 -0.68 -15.23 -2.87
N GLN A 192 -1.34 -16.36 -2.59
CA GLN A 192 -2.80 -16.43 -2.48
C GLN A 192 -3.32 -15.72 -1.20
N GLY A 193 -2.44 -15.37 -0.27
CA GLY A 193 -2.84 -14.83 1.02
C GLY A 193 -3.58 -15.85 1.88
N ILE A 194 -3.14 -17.11 1.88
CA ILE A 194 -3.62 -18.12 2.85
C ILE A 194 -2.70 -18.15 4.08
N ILE A 195 -1.39 -18.06 3.83
CA ILE A 195 -0.35 -18.00 4.85
C ILE A 195 0.56 -16.79 4.61
N THR A 196 1.39 -16.46 5.59
CA THR A 196 2.29 -15.32 5.55
C THR A 196 3.67 -15.70 6.05
N ALA A 197 4.70 -15.37 5.28
CA ALA A 197 6.09 -15.56 5.67
C ALA A 197 6.60 -14.39 6.53
N ILE A 198 6.64 -14.57 7.85
CA ILE A 198 7.19 -13.54 8.75
C ILE A 198 8.71 -13.37 8.53
N VAL A 199 9.42 -14.49 8.36
CA VAL A 199 10.83 -14.54 7.96
C VAL A 199 11.00 -15.66 6.93
N LYS A 200 12.11 -15.65 6.21
CA LYS A 200 12.43 -16.69 5.23
C LYS A 200 12.23 -18.08 5.83
N ASP A 201 11.48 -18.91 5.12
CA ASP A 201 11.14 -20.30 5.46
C ASP A 201 10.29 -20.50 6.72
N ARG A 202 9.69 -19.46 7.31
CA ARG A 202 8.79 -19.56 8.47
C ARG A 202 7.44 -18.91 8.17
N TYR A 203 6.38 -19.70 8.23
CA TYR A 203 5.04 -19.28 7.83
C TYR A 203 4.03 -19.36 8.97
N TYR A 204 3.11 -18.40 8.99
CA TYR A 204 1.92 -18.36 9.85
C TYR A 204 0.65 -18.38 9.02
N ARG A 205 -0.47 -18.82 9.62
CA ARG A 205 -1.80 -18.61 9.05
C ARG A 205 -2.18 -17.14 9.10
N ASN A 206 -2.93 -16.68 8.10
CA ASN A 206 -3.30 -15.26 8.03
C ASN A 206 -4.17 -14.77 9.18
N ASP A 207 -5.04 -15.60 9.75
CA ASP A 207 -5.85 -15.20 10.92
C ASP A 207 -4.96 -14.76 12.10
N ARG A 208 -3.84 -15.46 12.33
CA ARG A 208 -2.87 -15.08 13.37
C ARG A 208 -2.17 -13.76 13.07
N ILE A 209 -1.89 -13.46 11.80
CA ILE A 209 -1.31 -12.17 11.42
C ILE A 209 -2.28 -11.02 11.70
N VAL A 210 -3.58 -11.22 11.46
CA VAL A 210 -4.62 -10.24 11.79
C VAL A 210 -4.68 -10.02 13.31
N GLU A 211 -4.65 -11.08 14.12
CA GLU A 211 -4.59 -10.97 15.58
C GLU A 211 -3.35 -10.19 16.05
N PHE A 212 -2.17 -10.46 15.46
CA PHE A 212 -0.95 -9.71 15.78
C PHE A 212 -1.07 -8.24 15.40
N ALA A 213 -1.71 -7.94 14.27
CA ALA A 213 -1.98 -6.57 13.84
C ALA A 213 -2.91 -5.85 14.82
N ASN A 214 -3.95 -6.52 15.34
CA ASN A 214 -4.84 -5.96 16.37
C ASN A 214 -4.10 -5.63 17.65
N MET A 215 -3.24 -6.54 18.13
CA MET A 215 -2.44 -6.27 19.34
C MET A 215 -1.52 -5.06 19.16
N ILE A 216 -0.96 -4.87 17.96
CA ILE A 216 -0.16 -3.67 17.65
C ILE A 216 -1.03 -2.41 17.66
N ARG A 217 -2.27 -2.47 17.16
CA ARG A 217 -3.21 -1.34 17.22
C ARG A 217 -3.55 -0.95 18.66
N ASP A 218 -3.74 -1.94 19.54
CA ASP A 218 -4.03 -1.70 20.95
C ASP A 218 -2.82 -1.07 21.67
N LEU A 219 -1.62 -1.58 21.41
CA LEU A 219 -0.39 -1.02 21.97
C LEU A 219 -0.12 0.42 21.49
N ASP A 220 -0.43 0.72 20.24
CA ASP A 220 -0.33 2.09 19.69
C ASP A 220 -1.32 3.05 20.39
N GLN A 221 -2.52 2.59 20.76
CA GLN A 221 -3.51 3.38 21.49
C GLN A 221 -3.15 3.58 22.98
N GLU A 222 -2.62 2.55 23.64
CA GLU A 222 -2.25 2.60 25.05
C GLU A 222 -0.95 3.38 25.30
N CYS A 223 0.07 3.15 24.47
CA CYS A 223 1.43 3.64 24.70
C CYS A 223 1.91 4.68 23.66
N GLY A 224 1.14 4.93 22.59
CA GLY A 224 1.53 5.81 21.48
C GLY A 224 2.61 5.23 20.55
N SER A 225 3.07 4.01 20.82
CA SER A 225 3.98 3.23 19.98
C SER A 225 4.08 1.78 20.47
N THR A 226 4.58 0.88 19.62
CA THR A 226 4.85 -0.51 20.00
C THR A 226 6.33 -0.75 20.24
N CYS A 227 6.71 -1.27 21.42
CA CYS A 227 8.07 -1.77 21.66
C CYS A 227 8.12 -3.30 21.70
N ALA A 228 9.30 -3.89 21.43
CA ALA A 228 9.46 -5.34 21.37
C ALA A 228 9.24 -6.04 22.73
N ALA A 229 9.39 -5.34 23.85
CA ALA A 229 9.16 -5.89 25.18
C ALA A 229 7.65 -6.04 25.45
N ASP A 230 6.88 -4.98 25.27
CA ASP A 230 5.43 -4.98 25.49
C ASP A 230 4.72 -5.94 24.52
N PHE A 231 5.16 -5.96 23.26
CA PHE A 231 4.61 -6.87 22.26
C PHE A 231 4.87 -8.34 22.64
N ARG A 232 6.08 -8.66 23.15
CA ARG A 232 6.42 -9.99 23.66
C ARG A 232 5.55 -10.36 24.87
N ASP A 233 5.41 -9.44 25.81
CA ASP A 233 4.72 -9.70 27.08
C ASP A 233 3.21 -9.87 26.89
N ARG A 234 2.61 -9.13 25.94
CA ARG A 234 1.21 -9.32 25.50
C ARG A 234 0.99 -10.66 24.77
N LEU A 235 1.88 -11.00 23.83
CA LEU A 235 1.74 -12.22 23.03
C LEU A 235 2.09 -13.51 23.80
N GLY A 236 2.84 -13.41 24.90
CA GLY A 236 3.36 -14.58 25.61
C GLY A 236 4.39 -15.39 24.80
N VAL A 237 4.95 -14.82 23.72
CA VAL A 237 5.91 -15.49 22.84
C VAL A 237 7.36 -15.17 23.21
N GLY A 238 8.32 -15.96 22.73
CA GLY A 238 9.74 -15.67 22.92
C GLY A 238 10.18 -14.37 22.21
N ARG A 239 11.16 -13.65 22.79
CA ARG A 239 11.70 -12.38 22.25
C ARG A 239 12.11 -12.47 20.78
N LYS A 240 12.71 -13.60 20.37
CA LYS A 240 13.14 -13.83 18.98
C LYS A 240 11.96 -13.82 18.01
N LEU A 241 10.83 -14.40 18.40
CA LEU A 241 9.63 -14.47 17.57
C LEU A 241 8.94 -13.11 17.49
N ALA A 242 8.79 -12.42 18.61
CA ALA A 242 8.25 -11.06 18.66
C ALA A 242 9.01 -10.10 17.72
N ILE A 243 10.35 -10.13 17.74
CA ILE A 243 11.18 -9.30 16.86
C ILE A 243 10.94 -9.65 15.39
N GLN A 244 10.90 -10.93 15.02
CA GLN A 244 10.68 -11.34 13.63
C GLN A 244 9.30 -10.90 13.10
N ILE A 245 8.28 -10.94 13.94
CA ILE A 245 6.94 -10.45 13.59
C ILE A 245 6.96 -8.93 13.38
N LEU A 246 7.61 -8.18 14.26
CA LEU A 246 7.75 -6.72 14.09
C LEU A 246 8.58 -6.36 12.86
N GLU A 247 9.66 -7.08 12.58
CA GLU A 247 10.46 -6.91 11.36
C GLU A 247 9.65 -7.22 10.09
N TYR A 248 8.76 -8.21 10.15
CA TYR A 248 7.80 -8.47 9.08
C TYR A 248 6.86 -7.28 8.87
N PHE A 249 6.23 -6.78 9.94
CA PHE A 249 5.32 -5.64 9.86
C PHE A 249 6.02 -4.36 9.40
N ASP A 250 7.28 -4.17 9.76
CA ASP A 250 8.11 -3.07 9.25
C ASP A 250 8.41 -3.24 7.75
N ARG A 251 8.74 -4.47 7.32
CA ARG A 251 9.05 -4.77 5.91
C ARG A 251 7.86 -4.50 5.02
N ILE A 252 6.65 -4.91 5.42
CA ILE A 252 5.42 -4.68 4.65
C ILE A 252 4.89 -3.24 4.79
N GLY A 253 5.45 -2.48 5.73
CA GLY A 253 5.13 -1.08 5.96
C GLY A 253 3.86 -0.84 6.79
N PHE A 254 3.38 -1.86 7.51
CA PHE A 254 2.32 -1.74 8.52
C PHE A 254 2.81 -0.91 9.70
N THR A 255 4.00 -1.24 10.19
CA THR A 255 4.74 -0.45 11.18
C THR A 255 5.98 0.18 10.55
N ARG A 256 6.62 1.09 11.29
CA ARG A 256 7.96 1.57 10.97
C ARG A 256 8.76 1.74 12.25
N ARG A 257 9.89 1.05 12.33
CA ARG A 257 10.87 1.25 13.39
C ARG A 257 11.46 2.66 13.38
N ARG A 258 11.42 3.33 14.53
CA ARG A 258 12.07 4.60 14.85
C ARG A 258 12.77 4.48 16.21
N GLY A 259 14.05 4.14 16.19
CA GLY A 259 14.80 3.87 17.42
C GLY A 259 14.36 2.52 18.02
N ASN A 260 13.81 2.57 19.23
CA ASN A 260 13.29 1.40 19.94
C ASN A 260 11.81 1.14 19.69
N ASP A 261 11.12 2.10 19.07
CA ASP A 261 9.66 2.09 18.92
C ASP A 261 9.28 1.74 17.48
N HIS A 262 8.14 1.09 17.31
CA HIS A 262 7.49 0.82 16.04
C HIS A 262 6.23 1.67 15.95
N LEU A 263 6.21 2.60 14.98
CA LEU A 263 5.08 3.49 14.75
C LEU A 263 4.10 2.85 13.77
N LEU A 264 2.81 2.87 14.09
CA LEU A 264 1.76 2.41 13.18
C LEU A 264 1.64 3.36 11.98
N ARG A 265 1.68 2.80 10.77
CA ARG A 265 1.68 3.58 9.51
C ARG A 265 0.46 3.33 8.63
N ASP A 266 -0.02 2.09 8.60
CA ASP A 266 -1.17 1.69 7.78
C ASP A 266 -2.15 0.92 8.65
N ALA A 267 -2.94 1.63 9.46
CA ALA A 267 -3.88 1.01 10.39
C ALA A 267 -4.95 0.14 9.70
N LEU A 268 -5.19 0.38 8.41
CA LEU A 268 -6.22 -0.28 7.61
C LEU A 268 -5.73 -1.55 6.90
N LEU A 269 -4.42 -1.84 6.91
CA LEU A 269 -3.90 -3.13 6.48
C LEU A 269 -4.31 -4.21 7.48
N PHE A 270 -4.76 -5.38 7.01
CA PHE A 270 -5.35 -6.44 7.84
C PHE A 270 -6.64 -6.00 8.56
N PRO A 271 -7.73 -5.69 7.83
CA PRO A 271 -9.02 -5.43 8.45
C PRO A 271 -9.56 -6.71 9.13
N GLU A 272 -10.35 -6.53 10.19
CA GLU A 272 -11.22 -7.58 10.73
C GLU A 272 -12.11 -8.12 9.60
N LYS A 273 -12.36 -9.44 9.59
CA LYS A 273 -13.23 -10.09 8.60
C LYS A 273 -14.67 -9.62 8.71
#